data_AF-A0A3S3HIR5-F1
#
_entry.id   AF-A0A3S3HIR5-F1
#
_cell.length_a   1.000
_cell.length_b   1.000
_cell.length_c   1.000
_cell.angle_alpha   90.00
_cell.angle_beta   90.00
_cell.angle_gamma   90.00
#
_symmetry.space_group_name_H-M   'P 1'
#
loop_
_entity.id
_entity.type
_entity.pdbx_description
1 polymer ?
#
loop_
_entity_poly.entity_id
_entity_poly.type
_entity_poly.pdbx_seq_one_letter_code
_entity_poly.pdbx_strand_id
1 'polypeptide(L)'
;MNVEHSHSADPVQGELFHSLSAMICEGCGKSFEPSRLDQRCCSAVCRAKAHRQRSKTRAFSAAIPSPTKNVRAAPASAGDDENRVSKAVPHSLKPCSRHGYPFGLFEGIDADGFPIFFEAHGDRLLRVWGQSSLSAVELRTVKLEVTELEFPGGRFYRRVQR
;
A
#
# COMPACT_ATOMS: atom_id res chain seq x y z
N MET A 1 54.57 -38.98 12.98
CA MET A 1 54.45 -37.56 13.37
C MET A 1 53.27 -37.01 12.59
N ASN A 2 52.13 -36.87 13.28
CA ASN A 2 50.89 -36.30 12.75
C ASN A 2 51.01 -34.78 12.69
N VAL A 3 50.52 -34.16 11.62
CA VAL A 3 49.83 -32.87 11.73
C VAL A 3 48.70 -32.84 10.69
N GLU A 4 47.49 -33.08 11.18
CA GLU A 4 46.23 -32.77 10.51
C GLU A 4 46.10 -31.23 10.41
N HIS A 5 45.77 -30.70 9.24
CA HIS A 5 45.27 -29.33 9.12
C HIS A 5 43.83 -29.36 8.64
N SER A 6 42.95 -29.48 9.62
CA SER A 6 41.53 -29.16 9.57
C SER A 6 41.39 -27.67 9.22
N HIS A 7 40.79 -27.35 8.07
CA HIS A 7 40.27 -26.01 7.82
C HIS A 7 38.77 -26.01 8.02
N SER A 8 38.42 -25.19 9.01
CA SER A 8 37.16 -25.07 9.70
C SER A 8 36.07 -24.43 8.86
N ALA A 9 34.84 -24.82 9.20
CA ALA A 9 33.55 -24.32 8.75
C ALA A 9 33.48 -22.81 8.44
N ASP A 10 32.97 -22.49 7.26
CA ASP A 10 32.35 -21.21 6.97
C ASP A 10 31.04 -21.07 7.77
N PRO A 11 30.82 -19.98 8.53
CA PRO A 11 29.52 -19.71 9.13
C PRO A 11 28.55 -19.25 8.04
N VAL A 12 27.54 -20.07 7.80
CA VAL A 12 26.31 -19.70 7.09
C VAL A 12 25.70 -18.50 7.82
N GLN A 13 25.91 -17.29 7.29
CA GLN A 13 25.16 -16.11 7.66
C GLN A 13 23.74 -16.26 7.10
N GLY A 14 22.95 -17.09 7.77
CA GLY A 14 21.52 -17.23 7.53
C GLY A 14 20.77 -16.08 8.18
N GLU A 15 20.19 -15.25 7.33
CA GLU A 15 18.88 -14.64 7.56
C GLU A 15 18.76 -13.69 8.77
N LEU A 16 19.27 -12.48 8.61
CA LEU A 16 18.76 -11.30 9.34
C LEU A 16 17.35 -10.98 8.81
N PHE A 17 16.38 -11.83 9.14
CA PHE A 17 14.97 -11.50 9.06
C PHE A 17 14.77 -10.34 10.03
N HIS A 18 14.52 -9.15 9.50
CA HIS A 18 13.95 -8.07 10.28
C HIS A 18 12.56 -8.54 10.73
N SER A 19 12.48 -9.21 11.89
CA SER A 19 11.22 -9.55 12.54
C SER A 19 10.45 -8.25 12.70
N LEU A 20 9.42 -8.09 11.89
CA LEU A 20 8.54 -6.96 11.98
C LEU A 20 7.81 -7.10 13.31
N SER A 21 8.02 -6.14 14.21
CA SER A 21 7.43 -6.16 15.53
C SER A 21 5.92 -6.39 15.44
N ALA A 22 5.39 -7.21 16.36
CA ALA A 22 3.98 -7.56 16.38
C ALA A 22 3.12 -6.28 16.38
N MET A 23 2.27 -6.12 15.36
CA MET A 23 1.39 -4.98 15.19
C MET A 23 -0.05 -5.32 15.60
N ILE A 24 -0.84 -4.32 15.99
CA ILE A 24 -2.27 -4.49 16.29
C ILE A 24 -3.09 -4.38 15.00
N CYS A 25 -3.93 -5.39 14.74
CA CYS A 25 -4.80 -5.42 13.56
C CYS A 25 -5.92 -4.38 13.65
N GLU A 26 -6.02 -3.48 12.67
CA GLU A 26 -7.08 -2.46 12.62
C GLU A 26 -8.51 -3.04 12.52
N GLY A 27 -8.67 -4.27 12.01
CA GLY A 27 -10.00 -4.89 11.83
C GLY A 27 -10.51 -5.70 13.04
N CYS A 28 -9.62 -6.36 13.77
CA CYS A 28 -10.00 -7.25 14.88
C CYS A 28 -9.34 -6.92 16.22
N GLY A 29 -8.37 -6.00 16.26
CA GLY A 29 -7.68 -5.58 17.48
C GLY A 29 -6.65 -6.59 18.02
N LYS A 30 -6.43 -7.72 17.35
CA LYS A 30 -5.45 -8.72 17.78
C LYS A 30 -4.04 -8.35 17.30
N SER A 31 -3.02 -8.72 18.09
CA SER A 31 -1.64 -8.69 17.63
C SER A 31 -1.43 -9.69 16.49
N PHE A 32 -0.61 -9.31 15.51
CA PHE A 32 -0.18 -10.17 14.42
C PHE A 32 1.21 -9.78 13.96
N GLU A 33 1.95 -10.75 13.42
CA GLU A 33 3.22 -10.49 12.77
C GLU A 33 2.94 -10.12 11.31
N PRO A 34 3.24 -8.88 10.91
CA PRO A 34 2.98 -8.45 9.55
C PRO A 34 4.02 -9.07 8.61
N SER A 35 3.55 -9.55 7.45
CA SER A 35 4.45 -10.02 6.37
C SER A 35 5.08 -8.86 5.58
N ARG A 36 4.55 -7.64 5.75
CA ARG A 36 4.97 -6.41 5.06
C ARG A 36 4.94 -5.24 6.04
N LEU A 37 5.90 -4.33 5.92
CA LEU A 37 6.01 -3.12 6.78
C LEU A 37 4.74 -2.25 6.83
N ASP A 38 3.89 -2.32 5.80
CA ASP A 38 2.67 -1.54 5.71
C ASP A 38 1.38 -2.35 5.94
N GLN A 39 1.51 -3.64 6.23
CA GLN A 39 0.36 -4.48 6.53
C GLN A 39 -0.25 -4.03 7.86
N ARG A 40 -1.51 -3.57 7.81
CA ARG A 40 -2.26 -3.08 8.99
C ARG A 40 -3.32 -4.04 9.51
N CYS A 41 -3.60 -5.09 8.76
CA CYS A 41 -4.64 -6.07 9.08
C CYS A 41 -4.06 -7.47 8.94
N CYS A 42 -4.40 -8.35 9.89
CA CYS A 42 -3.94 -9.73 9.90
C CYS A 42 -4.50 -10.59 8.76
N SER A 43 -5.64 -10.19 8.17
CA SER A 43 -6.28 -10.94 7.08
C SER A 43 -7.07 -10.03 6.12
N ALA A 44 -7.40 -10.58 4.95
CA ALA A 44 -8.30 -9.91 3.98
C ALA A 44 -9.70 -9.63 4.57
N VAL A 45 -10.20 -10.51 5.44
CA VAL A 45 -11.47 -10.31 6.15
C VAL A 45 -11.38 -9.11 7.10
N CYS A 46 -10.29 -9.03 7.88
CA CYS A 46 -10.07 -7.88 8.76
C CYS A 46 -9.86 -6.58 7.99
N ARG A 47 -9.23 -6.66 6.81
CA ARG A 47 -9.07 -5.55 5.88
C ARG A 47 -10.43 -5.01 5.41
N ALA A 48 -11.34 -5.89 4.98
CA ALA A 48 -12.70 -5.50 4.59
C ALA A 48 -13.50 -4.92 5.77
N LYS A 49 -13.34 -5.47 6.98
CA LYS A 49 -13.98 -4.96 8.19
C LYS A 49 -13.47 -3.57 8.58
N ALA A 50 -12.16 -3.36 8.57
CA ALA A 50 -11.54 -2.06 8.83
C ALA A 50 -11.98 -1.01 7.78
N HIS A 51 -12.12 -1.42 6.51
CA HIS A 51 -12.68 -0.57 5.46
C HIS A 51 -14.11 -0.12 5.81
N ARG A 52 -15.02 -1.06 6.12
CA ARG A 52 -16.41 -0.75 6.51
C ARG A 52 -16.48 0.20 7.72
N GLN A 53 -15.60 0.01 8.71
CA GLN A 53 -15.54 0.90 9.87
C GLN A 53 -15.11 2.32 9.51
N ARG A 54 -14.11 2.47 8.63
CA ARG A 54 -13.66 3.79 8.13
C ARG A 54 -14.71 4.52 7.30
N SER A 55 -15.45 3.81 6.45
CA SER A 55 -16.55 4.40 5.69
C SER A 55 -17.66 4.89 6.62
N LYS A 56 -17.94 4.14 7.70
CA LYS A 56 -18.94 4.51 8.70
C LYS A 56 -18.53 5.72 9.53
N THR A 57 -17.26 5.82 9.94
CA THR A 57 -16.77 7.01 10.66
C THR A 57 -16.74 8.25 9.78
N ARG A 58 -16.36 8.15 8.50
CA ARG A 58 -16.45 9.28 7.55
C ARG A 58 -17.88 9.79 7.35
N ALA A 59 -18.86 8.89 7.25
CA ALA A 59 -20.27 9.27 7.19
C ALA A 59 -20.75 9.97 8.47
N PHE A 60 -20.22 9.56 9.64
CA PHE A 60 -20.54 10.19 10.92
C PHE A 60 -19.86 11.54 11.11
N SER A 61 -18.63 11.71 10.63
CA SER A 61 -17.88 12.98 10.70
C SER A 61 -18.36 14.02 9.67
N ALA A 62 -19.00 13.60 8.57
CA ALA A 62 -19.68 14.48 7.62
C ALA A 62 -21.08 14.90 8.10
N ALA A 63 -21.59 14.28 9.17
CA ALA A 63 -22.85 14.62 9.80
C ALA A 63 -22.58 15.44 11.07
N ILE A 64 -22.20 16.72 10.90
CA ILE A 64 -22.66 17.71 11.87
C ILE A 64 -24.16 17.89 11.55
N PRO A 65 -25.08 17.49 12.43
CA PRO A 65 -26.50 17.74 12.20
C PRO A 65 -26.74 19.25 12.37
N SER A 66 -26.91 19.96 11.26
CA SER A 66 -27.62 21.23 11.29
C SER A 66 -29.12 20.91 11.48
N PRO A 67 -29.82 21.54 12.43
CA PRO A 67 -31.13 21.08 12.86
C PRO A 67 -32.22 21.58 11.91
N THR A 68 -32.48 20.89 10.80
CA THR A 68 -33.72 21.12 10.03
C THR A 68 -34.30 19.83 9.43
N LYS A 69 -35.35 19.36 10.09
CA LYS A 69 -36.60 18.78 9.58
C LYS A 69 -36.55 17.90 8.31
N ASN A 70 -36.64 16.59 8.56
CA ASN A 70 -37.38 15.54 7.86
C ASN A 70 -38.05 15.88 6.52
N VAL A 71 -37.63 15.23 5.42
CA VAL A 71 -38.50 14.61 4.40
C VAL A 71 -37.83 13.36 3.80
N ARG A 72 -38.65 12.33 3.64
CA ARG A 72 -38.46 10.97 3.11
C ARG A 72 -38.10 10.96 1.61
N ALA A 73 -37.16 10.12 1.18
CA ALA A 73 -37.11 9.63 -0.20
C ALA A 73 -36.43 8.25 -0.29
N ALA A 74 -37.09 7.35 -1.01
CA ALA A 74 -36.71 5.95 -1.28
C ALA A 74 -35.58 5.84 -2.33
N PRO A 75 -34.98 4.66 -2.56
CA PRO A 75 -33.82 4.50 -3.41
C PRO A 75 -34.24 4.40 -4.88
N ALA A 76 -33.63 5.21 -5.75
CA ALA A 76 -33.78 5.10 -7.18
C ALA A 76 -32.44 4.77 -7.84
N SER A 77 -32.42 3.57 -8.40
CA SER A 77 -31.81 3.23 -9.69
C SER A 77 -30.29 3.12 -9.79
N ALA A 78 -29.90 1.91 -10.17
CA ALA A 78 -28.65 1.56 -10.82
C ALA A 78 -28.37 2.48 -12.01
N GLY A 79 -27.12 2.91 -12.12
CA GLY A 79 -26.50 3.40 -13.33
C GLY A 79 -25.12 2.76 -13.42
N ASP A 80 -24.98 1.82 -14.34
CA ASP A 80 -23.70 1.42 -14.93
C ASP A 80 -23.04 2.67 -15.53
N ASP A 81 -21.91 3.09 -14.98
CA ASP A 81 -21.00 4.03 -15.65
C ASP A 81 -19.59 3.44 -15.53
N GLU A 82 -19.27 2.61 -16.51
CA GLU A 82 -17.91 2.21 -16.81
C GLU A 82 -17.08 3.46 -17.13
N ASN A 83 -15.87 3.48 -16.57
CA ASN A 83 -14.72 4.06 -17.23
C ASN A 83 -14.66 5.59 -17.33
N ARG A 84 -14.62 6.25 -16.17
CA ARG A 84 -13.94 7.54 -16.05
C ARG A 84 -13.08 7.57 -14.79
N VAL A 85 -11.87 7.02 -14.88
CA VAL A 85 -10.80 7.29 -13.90
C VAL A 85 -10.41 8.76 -14.07
N SER A 86 -11.22 9.63 -13.49
CA SER A 86 -10.89 11.03 -13.30
C SER A 86 -9.57 11.08 -12.53
N LYS A 87 -8.61 11.84 -13.07
CA LYS A 87 -7.39 12.31 -12.41
C LYS A 87 -7.78 13.20 -11.22
N ALA A 88 -8.51 12.68 -10.25
CA ALA A 88 -8.67 13.33 -8.96
C ALA A 88 -7.36 13.08 -8.21
N VAL A 89 -6.43 14.04 -8.33
CA VAL A 89 -5.28 14.10 -7.43
C VAL A 89 -5.87 14.14 -6.01
N PRO A 90 -5.57 13.16 -5.14
CA PRO A 90 -6.08 13.16 -3.78
C PRO A 90 -5.74 14.50 -3.12
N HIS A 91 -6.73 15.15 -2.51
CA HIS A 91 -6.63 16.52 -1.96
C HIS A 91 -5.62 16.69 -0.79
N SER A 92 -4.80 15.68 -0.47
CA SER A 92 -3.74 15.75 0.53
C SER A 92 -2.60 14.79 0.22
N LEU A 93 -1.88 15.03 -0.89
CA LEU A 93 -0.57 14.42 -1.08
C LEU A 93 0.38 14.98 -0.03
N LYS A 94 0.86 14.12 0.86
CA LYS A 94 1.88 14.46 1.85
C LYS A 94 3.23 13.88 1.43
N PRO A 95 4.36 14.54 1.71
CA PRO A 95 5.66 13.89 1.57
C PRO A 95 5.69 12.56 2.32
N CYS A 96 6.18 11.50 1.68
CA CYS A 96 6.29 10.19 2.29
C CYS A 96 7.38 10.23 3.36
N SER A 97 6.99 10.08 4.62
CA SER A 97 7.91 10.06 5.77
C SER A 97 8.25 8.65 6.25
N ARG A 98 7.97 7.62 5.43
CA ARG A 98 8.21 6.22 5.79
C ARG A 98 9.69 5.91 5.74
N HIS A 99 10.19 5.24 6.77
CA HIS A 99 11.59 4.84 6.83
C HIS A 99 11.94 3.91 5.66
N GLY A 100 13.06 4.19 4.99
CA GLY A 100 13.55 3.46 3.83
C GLY A 100 12.91 3.85 2.48
N TYR A 101 11.86 4.66 2.47
CA TYR A 101 11.29 5.16 1.21
C TYR A 101 12.11 6.35 0.70
N PRO A 102 12.22 6.55 -0.63
CA PRO A 102 13.06 7.57 -1.22
C PRO A 102 12.47 8.96 -1.04
N PHE A 103 13.34 9.97 -1.00
CA PHE A 103 12.92 11.38 -0.98
C PHE A 103 12.21 11.78 -2.27
N GLY A 104 11.35 12.81 -2.21
CA GLY A 104 10.57 13.26 -3.37
C GLY A 104 9.36 12.37 -3.68
N LEU A 105 9.14 11.32 -2.90
CA LEU A 105 7.94 10.50 -2.96
C LEU A 105 6.82 11.14 -2.16
N PHE A 106 5.63 11.20 -2.75
CA PHE A 106 4.41 11.68 -2.12
C PHE A 106 3.48 10.50 -1.84
N GLU A 107 2.86 10.50 -0.66
CA GLU A 107 1.89 9.51 -0.23
C GLU A 107 0.52 10.16 -0.13
N GLY A 108 -0.46 9.55 -0.79
CA GLY A 108 -1.88 9.83 -0.65
C GLY A 108 -2.63 8.59 -0.15
N ILE A 109 -3.94 8.73 -0.07
CA ILE A 109 -4.85 7.63 0.29
C ILE A 109 -5.88 7.49 -0.83
N ASP A 110 -6.07 6.27 -1.34
CA ASP A 110 -7.11 6.02 -2.34
C ASP A 110 -8.52 5.96 -1.75
N ALA A 111 -9.53 5.73 -2.60
CA ALA A 111 -10.93 5.60 -2.19
C ALA A 111 -11.13 4.49 -1.15
N ASP A 112 -10.29 3.47 -1.17
CA ASP A 112 -10.34 2.29 -0.30
C ASP A 112 -9.50 2.47 0.99
N GLY A 113 -8.84 3.61 1.17
CA GLY A 113 -8.04 3.89 2.35
C GLY A 113 -6.61 3.34 2.29
N PHE A 114 -6.15 2.82 1.15
CA PHE A 114 -4.78 2.31 0.99
C PHE A 114 -3.80 3.42 0.61
N PRO A 115 -2.54 3.29 1.07
CA PRO A 115 -1.50 4.20 0.66
C PRO A 115 -1.26 4.06 -0.84
N ILE A 116 -1.38 5.18 -1.54
CA ILE A 116 -1.01 5.32 -2.94
C ILE A 116 0.15 6.29 -3.03
N PHE A 117 1.05 6.04 -3.97
CA PHE A 117 2.32 6.73 -4.06
C PHE A 117 2.38 7.53 -5.35
N PHE A 118 3.01 8.68 -5.28
CA PHE A 118 3.17 9.60 -6.38
C PHE A 118 4.59 10.14 -6.40
N GLU A 119 5.04 10.47 -7.60
CA GLU A 119 6.27 11.21 -7.80
C GLU A 119 6.05 12.72 -7.64
N ALA A 120 7.12 13.50 -7.61
CA ALA A 120 7.06 14.96 -7.48
C ALA A 120 6.19 15.65 -8.55
N HIS A 121 6.11 15.06 -9.74
CA HIS A 121 5.29 15.57 -10.84
C HIS A 121 3.79 15.21 -10.74
N GLY A 122 3.40 14.43 -9.73
CA GLY A 122 2.02 13.98 -9.53
C GLY A 122 1.65 12.71 -10.30
N ASP A 123 2.64 12.04 -10.92
CA ASP A 123 2.43 10.75 -11.56
C ASP A 123 2.25 9.64 -10.52
N ARG A 124 1.18 8.85 -10.68
CA ARG A 124 0.88 7.74 -9.78
C ARG A 124 1.85 6.59 -10.02
N LEU A 125 2.47 6.13 -8.94
CA LEU A 125 3.40 5.01 -8.92
C LEU A 125 2.68 3.73 -8.47
N LEU A 126 2.96 2.65 -9.17
CA LEU A 126 2.61 1.30 -8.77
C LEU A 126 3.76 0.71 -7.96
N ARG A 127 3.43 0.16 -6.81
CA ARG A 127 4.38 -0.47 -5.91
C ARG A 127 4.33 -1.98 -6.08
N VAL A 128 5.44 -2.60 -6.45
CA VAL A 128 5.55 -4.07 -6.57
C VAL A 128 6.55 -4.57 -5.53
N TRP A 129 6.14 -5.60 -4.78
CA TRP A 129 6.94 -6.26 -3.75
C TRP A 129 7.70 -7.44 -4.34
N GLY A 130 8.89 -7.70 -3.81
CA GLY A 130 9.76 -8.80 -4.22
C GLY A 130 11.11 -8.30 -4.74
N GLN A 131 12.13 -9.15 -4.63
CA GLN A 131 13.47 -8.88 -5.20
C GLN A 131 13.47 -8.98 -6.73
N SER A 132 12.52 -9.73 -7.29
CA SER A 132 12.37 -9.88 -8.73
C SER A 132 11.72 -8.63 -9.34
N SER A 133 12.49 -7.90 -10.14
CA SER A 133 11.92 -6.88 -11.02
C SER A 133 11.08 -7.53 -12.11
N LEU A 134 10.05 -6.82 -12.58
CA LEU A 134 9.29 -7.26 -13.74
C LEU A 134 10.22 -7.27 -14.96
N SER A 135 10.18 -8.36 -15.73
CA SER A 135 10.93 -8.46 -16.98
C SER A 135 10.46 -7.42 -17.99
N ALA A 136 11.29 -7.10 -18.98
CA ALA A 136 10.92 -6.17 -20.04
C ALA A 136 9.66 -6.59 -20.81
N VAL A 137 9.39 -7.90 -20.92
CA VAL A 137 8.17 -8.43 -21.56
C VAL A 137 6.94 -8.17 -20.68
N GLU A 138 7.03 -8.42 -19.38
CA GLU A 138 5.95 -8.16 -18.44
C GLU A 138 5.63 -6.68 -18.38
N LEU A 139 6.64 -5.82 -18.27
CA LEU A 139 6.49 -4.36 -18.26
C LEU A 139 5.73 -3.85 -19.47
N ARG A 140 6.08 -4.31 -20.68
CA ARG A 140 5.35 -3.96 -21.91
C ARG A 140 3.91 -4.46 -21.89
N THR A 141 3.70 -5.69 -21.41
CA THR A 141 2.37 -6.30 -21.30
C THR A 141 1.46 -5.50 -20.36
N VAL A 142 1.97 -5.08 -19.21
CA VAL A 142 1.21 -4.31 -18.20
C VAL A 142 1.30 -2.79 -18.36
N LYS A 143 1.95 -2.31 -19.44
CA LYS A 143 2.18 -0.88 -19.74
C LYS A 143 2.81 -0.13 -18.56
N LEU A 144 3.84 -0.73 -17.98
CA LEU A 144 4.62 -0.15 -16.90
C LEU A 144 6.03 0.19 -17.37
N GLU A 145 6.60 1.23 -16.76
CA GLU A 145 7.98 1.65 -16.90
C GLU A 145 8.66 1.58 -15.53
N VAL A 146 9.92 1.16 -15.53
CA VAL A 146 10.74 1.11 -14.32
C VAL A 146 11.05 2.54 -13.88
N THR A 147 10.88 2.83 -12.59
CA THR A 147 11.38 4.08 -12.01
C THR A 147 12.68 3.82 -11.25
N GLU A 148 13.46 4.87 -11.04
CA GLU A 148 14.65 4.84 -10.16
C GLU A 148 14.29 4.75 -8.67
N LEU A 149 12.99 4.84 -8.33
CA LEU A 149 12.51 4.82 -6.96
C LEU A 149 12.37 3.38 -6.45
N GLU A 150 13.17 3.04 -5.45
CA GLU A 150 13.14 1.75 -4.75
C GLU A 150 12.72 1.91 -3.29
N PHE A 151 12.28 0.83 -2.66
CA PHE A 151 11.97 0.82 -1.22
C PHE A 151 12.32 -0.54 -0.61
N PRO A 152 12.39 -0.67 0.73
CA PRO A 152 12.75 -1.94 1.36
C PRO A 152 11.77 -3.04 0.97
N GLY A 153 12.25 -4.02 0.21
CA GLY A 153 11.47 -5.16 -0.27
C GLY A 153 10.76 -4.96 -1.61
N GLY A 154 11.07 -3.92 -2.40
CA GLY A 154 10.53 -3.82 -3.77
C GLY A 154 10.88 -2.54 -4.52
N ARG A 155 10.15 -2.29 -5.61
CA ARG A 155 10.38 -1.16 -6.52
C ARG A 155 9.07 -0.49 -6.98
N PHE A 156 9.16 0.80 -7.31
CA PHE A 156 8.08 1.55 -7.93
C PHE A 156 8.15 1.53 -9.47
N TYR A 157 6.97 1.55 -10.08
CA TYR A 157 6.79 1.54 -11.53
C TYR A 157 5.79 2.62 -11.93
N ARG A 158 6.03 3.29 -13.05
CA ARG A 158 5.11 4.29 -13.61
C ARG A 158 4.23 3.63 -14.67
N ARG A 159 2.97 4.06 -14.76
CA ARG A 159 2.08 3.60 -15.83
C ARG A 159 2.30 4.45 -17.08
N VAL A 160 2.54 3.80 -18.22
CA VAL A 160 2.74 4.48 -19.50
C VAL A 160 1.36 4.67 -20.15
N GLN A 161 0.92 5.92 -20.28
CA GLN A 161 -0.25 6.26 -21.11
C GLN A 161 0.24 6.35 -22.56
N ARG A 162 -0.25 5.45 -23.43
CA ARG A 162 -0.09 5.57 -24.89
C ARG A 162 -1.34 6.20 -25.46
#